data_AF-A0A955YZS9-F1
#
_entry.id   AF-A0A955YZS9-F1
#
_cell.length_a   1.000
_cell.length_b   1.000
_cell.length_c   1.000
_cell.angle_alpha   90.00
_cell.angle_beta   90.00
_cell.angle_gamma   90.00
#
_symmetry.space_group_name_H-M   'P 1'
#
loop_
_entity.id
_entity.type
_entity.pdbx_description
1 polymer ?
#
loop_
_entity_poly.entity_id
_entity_poly.type
_entity_poly.pdbx_seq_one_letter_code
_entity_poly.pdbx_strand_id
1 'polypeptide(L)' 'MRVAVLGATRGMGREVARRLAERGDTLVVLARDAGAGEAMATDLRIRGARDTAFVPCDLADP' A
#
# COMPACT_ATOMS: atom_id res chain seq x y z
N MET A 1 -6.19 -8.07 9.44
CA MET A 1 -6.22 -6.72 10.05
C MET A 1 -6.44 -5.68 8.96
N ARG A 2 -6.81 -4.45 9.31
CA ARG A 2 -6.81 -3.31 8.38
C ARG A 2 -5.57 -2.46 8.67
N VAL A 3 -4.73 -2.21 7.66
CA VAL A 3 -3.46 -1.50 7.83
C VAL A 3 -3.34 -0.41 6.77
N ALA A 4 -3.00 0.80 7.20
CA ALA A 4 -2.61 1.90 6.33
C ALA A 4 -1.09 2.01 6.27
N VAL A 5 -0.52 2.07 5.07
CA VAL A 5 0.93 2.15 4.87
C VAL A 5 1.27 3.43 4.11
N LEU A 6 1.98 4.33 4.79
CA LEU A 6 2.49 5.56 4.21
C LEU A 6 3.85 5.31 3.57
N GLY A 7 4.03 5.80 2.34
CA GLY A 7 5.26 5.55 1.60
C GLY A 7 5.41 4.08 1.16
N ALA A 8 4.30 3.37 0.96
CA ALA A 8 4.32 1.96 0.56
C ALA A 8 4.90 1.73 -0.86
N THR A 9 5.13 2.79 -1.63
CA THR A 9 5.56 2.67 -3.02
C THR A 9 7.05 2.36 -3.18
N ARG A 10 7.90 2.50 -2.16
CA ARG A 10 9.36 2.27 -2.24
C ARG A 10 10.01 1.92 -0.90
N GLY A 11 11.26 1.44 -0.95
CA GLY A 11 12.09 1.18 0.23
C GLY A 11 11.46 0.21 1.22
N MET A 12 11.62 0.47 2.51
CA MET A 12 11.09 -0.37 3.58
C MET A 12 9.55 -0.45 3.58
N GLY A 13 8.86 0.66 3.28
CA GLY A 13 7.39 0.69 3.26
C GLY A 13 6.80 -0.31 2.26
N ARG A 14 7.45 -0.45 1.10
CA ARG A 14 7.09 -1.46 0.09
C ARG A 14 7.21 -2.87 0.64
N GLU A 15 8.33 -3.20 1.25
CA GLU A 15 8.58 -4.57 1.72
C GLU A 15 7.68 -4.93 2.91
N VAL A 16 7.42 -3.98 3.80
CA VAL A 16 6.45 -4.16 4.90
C VAL A 16 5.06 -4.41 4.34
N ALA A 17 4.61 -3.60 3.36
CA ALA A 17 3.30 -3.79 2.75
C ALA A 17 3.16 -5.18 2.12
N ARG A 18 4.20 -5.67 1.43
CA ARG A 18 4.22 -7.01 0.83
C ARG A 18 4.08 -8.12 1.86
N ARG A 19 4.81 -8.06 2.95
CA ARG A 19 4.68 -9.05 4.04
C ARG A 19 3.30 -9.04 4.68
N LEU A 20 2.67 -7.86 4.80
CA LEU A 20 1.30 -7.75 5.28
C LEU A 20 0.29 -8.33 4.27
N ALA A 21 0.53 -8.16 2.98
CA ALA A 21 -0.28 -8.74 1.91
C ALA A 21 -0.21 -10.27 1.94
N GLU A 22 0.99 -10.84 2.05
CA GLU A 22 1.22 -12.28 2.16
C GLU A 22 0.53 -12.90 3.39
N ARG A 23 0.31 -12.09 4.44
CA ARG A 23 -0.46 -12.48 5.64
C ARG A 23 -1.98 -12.44 5.42
N GLY A 24 -2.46 -11.92 4.30
CA GLY A 24 -3.90 -11.80 4.00
C GLY A 24 -4.58 -10.59 4.64
N ASP A 25 -3.82 -9.53 4.95
CA ASP A 25 -4.39 -8.30 5.50
C ASP A 25 -5.12 -7.46 4.44
N THR A 26 -5.98 -6.55 4.91
CA THR A 26 -6.58 -5.49 4.09
C THR A 26 -5.69 -4.24 4.17
N LEU A 27 -5.23 -3.75 3.03
CA LEU A 27 -4.19 -2.72 2.96
C LEU A 27 -4.66 -1.44 2.28
N VAL A 28 -4.36 -0.30 2.87
CA VAL A 28 -4.52 1.02 2.24
C VAL A 28 -3.12 1.58 1.94
N VAL A 29 -2.83 1.81 0.67
CA VAL A 29 -1.59 2.43 0.20
C VAL A 29 -1.77 3.93 0.15
N LEU A 30 -0.95 4.66 0.91
CA LEU A 30 -0.92 6.12 0.94
C LEU A 30 0.37 6.61 0.27
N ALA A 31 0.24 7.32 -0.84
CA ALA A 31 1.36 7.90 -1.58
C ALA A 31 0.94 9.11 -2.42
N ARG A 32 1.92 9.93 -2.81
CA ARG A 32 1.69 11.13 -3.65
C ARG A 32 1.44 10.80 -5.12
N ASP A 33 2.16 9.81 -5.62
CA ASP A 33 2.10 9.44 -7.04
C ASP A 33 1.03 8.37 -7.26
N ALA A 34 0.02 8.72 -8.05
CA ALA A 34 -1.11 7.83 -8.31
C ALA A 34 -0.70 6.57 -9.09
N GLY A 35 0.20 6.69 -10.07
CA GLY A 35 0.65 5.54 -10.87
C GLY A 35 1.37 4.49 -10.02
N ALA A 36 2.31 4.93 -9.18
CA ALA A 36 3.03 4.08 -8.25
C ALA A 36 2.10 3.52 -7.15
N GLY A 37 1.12 4.30 -6.71
CA GLY A 37 0.11 3.90 -5.73
C GLY A 37 -0.77 2.76 -6.23
N GLU A 38 -1.37 2.92 -7.41
CA GLU A 38 -2.21 1.90 -8.05
C GLU A 38 -1.43 0.63 -8.42
N ALA A 39 -0.20 0.79 -8.93
CA ALA A 39 0.68 -0.33 -9.19
C ALA A 39 0.99 -1.11 -7.91
N MET A 40 1.21 -0.41 -6.78
CA MET A 40 1.41 -1.04 -5.49
C MET A 40 0.16 -1.76 -4.99
N ALA A 41 -1.02 -1.14 -5.06
CA ALA A 41 -2.27 -1.78 -4.66
C ALA A 41 -2.53 -3.07 -5.46
N THR A 42 -2.16 -3.09 -6.74
CA THR A 42 -2.22 -4.28 -7.60
C THR A 42 -1.21 -5.35 -7.17
N ASP A 43 0.06 -5.00 -6.95
CA ASP A 43 1.11 -5.91 -6.44
C ASP A 43 0.68 -6.58 -5.13
N LEU A 44 0.13 -5.81 -4.20
CA LEU A 44 -0.33 -6.31 -2.91
C LEU A 44 -1.52 -7.27 -3.05
N ARG A 45 -2.45 -7.00 -3.98
CA ARG A 45 -3.60 -7.88 -4.24
C ARG A 45 -3.14 -9.22 -4.82
N ILE A 46 -2.19 -9.22 -5.75
CA ILE A 46 -1.57 -10.44 -6.30
C ILE A 46 -0.87 -11.27 -5.22
N ARG A 47 -0.25 -10.61 -4.24
CA ARG A 47 0.48 -11.25 -3.13
C ARG A 47 -0.41 -11.84 -2.04
N GLY A 48 -1.73 -11.73 -2.16
CA GLY A 48 -2.66 -12.36 -1.25
C GLY A 48 -3.32 -11.42 -0.24
N ALA A 49 -3.13 -10.09 -0.36
CA ALA A 49 -3.92 -9.15 0.43
C ALA A 49 -5.41 -9.40 0.22
N ARG A 50 -6.18 -9.41 1.31
CA ARG A 50 -7.63 -9.66 1.26
C ARG A 50 -8.35 -8.59 0.44
N ASP A 51 -7.91 -7.35 0.61
CA ASP A 51 -8.42 -6.20 -0.11
C ASP A 51 -7.34 -5.11 -0.12
N THR A 52 -7.32 -4.28 -1.16
CA THR A 52 -6.36 -3.22 -1.33
C THR A 52 -7.01 -1.97 -1.91
N ALA A 53 -6.70 -0.82 -1.32
CA ALA A 53 -7.07 0.49 -1.83
C ALA A 53 -5.84 1.39 -1.92
N PHE A 54 -5.85 2.30 -2.88
CA PHE A 54 -4.91 3.41 -2.94
C PHE A 54 -5.64 4.71 -2.58
N VAL A 55 -5.01 5.55 -1.77
CA VAL A 55 -5.48 6.90 -1.46
C VAL A 55 -4.32 7.88 -1.68
N PRO A 56 -4.48 8.87 -2.58
CA PRO A 56 -3.47 9.91 -2.74
C PRO A 56 -3.35 10.70 -1.44
N CYS A 57 -2.13 10.82 -0.94
CA CYS A 57 -1.83 11.51 0.30
C CYS A 57 -0.43 12.11 0.23
N ASP A 58 -0.35 13.42 0.47
CA ASP A 58 0.89 14.10 0.79
C ASP A 58 0.90 14.43 2.28
N LEU A 59 1.91 13.96 3.00
CA LEU A 59 2.03 14.24 4.44
C LEU A 59 2.44 15.67 4.74
N ALA A 60 2.93 16.40 3.73
CA ALA A 60 3.26 17.81 3.87
C ALA A 60 2.03 18.73 3.72
N ASP A 61 0.88 18.20 3.30
CA ASP A 61 -0.36 18.95 3.04
C ASP A 61 -1.49 18.46 4.00
N PRO A 62 -1.83 19.24 5.05
CA PRO A 62 -2.76 18.82 6.12
C PRO A 62 -4.23 18.63 5.72
#